data_AF-A0A1N7KFB8-F1
#
_entry.id   AF-A0A1N7KFB8-F1
#
_cell.length_a   1.000
_cell.length_b   1.000
_cell.length_c   1.000
_cell.angle_alpha   90.00
_cell.angle_beta   90.00
_cell.angle_gamma   90.00
#
_symmetry.space_group_name_H-M   'P 1'
#
loop_
_entity.id
_entity.type
_entity.pdbx_description
1 polymer ?
#
loop_
_entity_poly.entity_id
_entity_poly.type
_entity_poly.pdbx_seq_one_letter_code
_entity_poly.pdbx_strand_id
1 'polypeptide(L)'
;MMHIPVLNQLETRTEWISFFRRERSYAYLKTPLCLIDFQTTYLQITLLTEDMLDGRQATKFSLGSKSSIEPVWKLIKACNWQLTAIIQGLEALSFSSNARDNTFPGIDRDLSVRKFFAKDKQLLAPSLIGSLEPLCSPPELWCIKDICRLLSHQQFTHTEFMPDPAKPAPLRSILLRLLDSASDWSISEKGVSEKGGTIILSYMDKNILAIDPSFKKPAPRLKSQSLI
;
A
#
# COMPACT_ATOMS: atom_id res chain seq x y z
N MET A 1 0.33 -16.77 16.12
CA MET A 1 0.45 -15.46 15.45
C MET A 1 -0.59 -15.43 14.34
N MET A 2 -1.52 -14.50 14.37
CA MET A 2 -2.63 -14.46 13.41
C MET A 2 -2.16 -13.73 12.14
N HIS A 3 -2.06 -14.45 11.03
CA HIS A 3 -1.65 -13.88 9.74
C HIS A 3 -2.88 -13.30 9.04
N ILE A 4 -2.93 -11.98 8.84
CA ILE A 4 -4.00 -11.35 8.06
C ILE A 4 -3.80 -11.72 6.59
N PRO A 5 -4.77 -12.33 5.91
CA PRO A 5 -4.61 -12.72 4.52
C PRO A 5 -4.51 -11.49 3.60
N VAL A 6 -3.71 -11.62 2.54
CA VAL A 6 -3.58 -10.63 1.47
C VAL A 6 -4.20 -11.22 0.21
N LEU A 7 -5.25 -10.61 -0.31
CA LEU A 7 -5.89 -10.98 -1.57
C LEU A 7 -5.45 -10.03 -2.67
N ASN A 8 -5.61 -10.45 -3.92
CA ASN A 8 -5.31 -9.57 -5.04
C ASN A 8 -6.35 -8.45 -5.14
N GLN A 9 -7.63 -8.81 -5.11
CA GLN A 9 -8.74 -7.88 -5.39
C GLN A 9 -10.10 -8.43 -4.93
N LEU A 10 -11.15 -7.59 -5.01
CA LEU A 10 -12.56 -7.97 -4.85
C LEU A 10 -13.40 -7.30 -5.96
N GLU A 11 -13.24 -7.78 -7.19
CA GLU A 11 -13.84 -7.18 -8.39
C GLU A 11 -14.89 -8.07 -9.05
N THR A 12 -15.11 -9.28 -8.51
CA THR A 12 -16.08 -10.24 -9.04
C THR A 12 -16.95 -10.86 -7.96
N ARG A 13 -18.13 -11.34 -8.35
CA ARG A 13 -19.05 -12.06 -7.47
C ARG A 13 -18.39 -13.22 -6.72
N THR A 14 -17.57 -13.99 -7.42
CA THR A 14 -16.90 -15.17 -6.84
C THR A 14 -15.89 -14.77 -5.78
N GLU A 15 -15.12 -13.71 -6.01
CA GLU A 15 -14.17 -13.17 -5.03
C GLU A 15 -14.89 -12.68 -3.76
N TRP A 16 -15.99 -11.93 -3.91
CA TRP A 16 -16.80 -11.48 -2.78
C TRP A 16 -17.41 -12.63 -1.99
N ILE A 17 -18.03 -13.61 -2.66
CA ILE A 17 -18.58 -14.80 -1.99
C ILE A 17 -17.46 -15.55 -1.25
N SER A 18 -16.29 -15.68 -1.87
CA SER A 18 -15.14 -16.36 -1.25
C SER A 18 -14.62 -15.59 -0.04
N PHE A 19 -14.63 -14.26 -0.07
CA PHE A 19 -14.29 -13.41 1.06
C PHE A 19 -15.24 -13.60 2.24
N PHE A 20 -16.56 -13.55 2.01
CA PHE A 20 -17.57 -13.71 3.06
C PHE A 20 -17.64 -15.12 3.66
N ARG A 21 -17.16 -16.14 2.94
CA ARG A 21 -17.10 -17.53 3.43
C ARG A 21 -15.89 -17.82 4.34
N ARG A 22 -14.96 -16.88 4.47
CA ARG A 22 -13.80 -17.04 5.36
C ARG A 22 -14.25 -17.05 6.81
N GLU A 23 -13.50 -17.77 7.63
CA GLU A 23 -13.68 -17.78 9.10
C GLU A 23 -13.72 -16.35 9.66
N ARG A 24 -12.85 -15.48 9.14
CA ARG A 24 -12.93 -14.03 9.32
C ARG A 24 -12.95 -13.35 7.97
N SER A 25 -14.01 -12.60 7.72
CA SER A 25 -14.14 -11.71 6.57
C SER A 25 -13.27 -10.45 6.80
N TYR A 26 -11.96 -10.66 6.87
CA TYR A 26 -10.97 -9.66 7.20
C TYR A 26 -9.70 -9.92 6.37
N ALA A 27 -9.37 -9.02 5.46
CA ALA A 27 -8.25 -9.21 4.55
C ALA A 27 -7.71 -7.88 4.00
N TYR A 28 -6.42 -7.85 3.75
CA TYR A 28 -5.82 -6.83 2.91
C TYR A 28 -6.04 -7.15 1.42
N LEU A 29 -6.14 -6.11 0.60
CA LEU A 29 -6.18 -6.18 -0.85
C LEU A 29 -4.98 -5.43 -1.46
N LYS A 30 -4.45 -5.96 -2.56
CA LYS A 30 -3.41 -5.29 -3.35
C LYS A 30 -4.01 -4.22 -4.26
N THR A 31 -5.15 -4.53 -4.89
CA THR A 31 -5.81 -3.66 -5.87
C THR A 31 -7.32 -3.67 -5.64
N PRO A 32 -7.93 -2.55 -5.24
CA PRO A 32 -7.29 -1.33 -4.72
C PRO A 32 -6.57 -1.60 -3.38
N LEU A 33 -5.52 -0.84 -3.09
CA LEU A 33 -4.71 -1.01 -1.87
C LEU A 33 -5.52 -0.60 -0.63
N CYS A 34 -6.10 -1.57 0.06
CA CYS A 34 -6.96 -1.31 1.20
C CYS A 34 -7.04 -2.51 2.14
N LEU A 35 -7.58 -2.27 3.34
CA LEU A 35 -7.99 -3.30 4.28
C LEU A 35 -9.51 -3.37 4.29
N ILE A 36 -10.05 -4.56 4.00
CA ILE A 36 -11.48 -4.85 4.07
C ILE A 36 -11.76 -5.66 5.32
N ASP A 37 -12.73 -5.19 6.10
CA ASP A 37 -13.19 -5.82 7.32
C ASP A 37 -14.71 -5.85 7.36
N PHE A 38 -15.29 -7.02 7.51
CA PHE A 38 -16.71 -7.17 7.71
C PHE A 38 -17.01 -7.54 9.16
N GLN A 39 -17.57 -6.56 9.89
CA GLN A 39 -17.93 -6.67 11.30
C GLN A 39 -19.44 -6.65 11.43
N THR A 40 -20.01 -7.78 11.88
CA THR A 40 -21.45 -7.97 12.12
C THR A 40 -22.33 -7.64 10.90
N THR A 41 -22.79 -6.40 10.77
CA THR A 41 -23.67 -5.90 9.69
C THR A 41 -23.02 -4.76 8.89
N TYR A 42 -21.77 -4.41 9.21
CA TYR A 42 -21.03 -3.31 8.62
C TYR A 42 -19.80 -3.79 7.86
N LEU A 43 -19.68 -3.35 6.61
CA LEU A 43 -18.47 -3.43 5.82
C LEU A 43 -17.62 -2.18 6.06
N GLN A 44 -16.40 -2.40 6.50
CA GLN A 44 -15.40 -1.37 6.71
C GLN A 44 -14.34 -1.47 5.60
N ILE A 45 -14.06 -0.33 4.98
CA ILE A 45 -13.05 -0.19 3.94
C ILE A 45 -12.05 0.83 4.43
N THR A 46 -10.80 0.42 4.61
CA THR A 46 -9.73 1.33 5.04
C THR A 46 -8.75 1.49 3.89
N LEU A 47 -8.73 2.68 3.29
CA LEU A 47 -7.84 3.00 2.17
C LEU A 47 -6.42 3.21 2.68
N LEU A 48 -5.46 2.56 2.02
CA LEU A 48 -4.05 2.58 2.37
C LEU A 48 -3.24 3.16 1.21
N THR A 49 -2.11 3.77 1.54
CA THR A 49 -1.12 4.20 0.54
C THR A 49 0.17 3.41 0.75
N GLU A 50 0.98 3.27 -0.29
CA GLU A 50 2.18 2.42 -0.24
C GLU A 50 3.24 2.94 0.75
N ASP A 51 3.18 4.23 1.07
CA ASP A 51 4.07 4.98 1.95
C ASP A 51 3.47 5.24 3.35
N MET A 52 2.30 4.66 3.64
CA MET A 52 1.58 4.89 4.90
C MET A 52 2.25 4.20 6.09
N LEU A 53 3.16 4.91 6.76
CA LEU A 53 3.84 4.47 7.99
C LEU A 53 3.04 4.78 9.26
N ASP A 54 2.10 5.75 9.21
CA ASP A 54 1.16 6.05 10.28
C ASP A 54 -0.27 5.75 9.85
N GLY A 55 -0.79 4.62 10.33
CA GLY A 55 -2.13 4.16 10.01
C GLY A 55 -3.26 5.15 10.36
N ARG A 56 -3.02 6.13 11.24
CA ARG A 56 -4.01 7.16 11.60
C ARG A 56 -4.34 8.11 10.44
N GLN A 57 -3.49 8.14 9.41
CA GLN A 57 -3.72 8.90 8.19
C GLN A 57 -4.69 8.19 7.24
N ALA A 58 -4.95 6.90 7.45
CA ALA A 58 -5.84 6.11 6.60
C ALA A 58 -7.27 6.63 6.65
N THR A 59 -7.86 6.83 5.48
CA THR A 59 -9.29 7.10 5.35
C THR A 59 -10.06 5.80 5.50
N LYS A 60 -11.03 5.77 6.41
CA LYS A 60 -11.89 4.63 6.66
C LYS A 60 -13.34 4.96 6.35
N PHE A 61 -13.99 4.06 5.61
CA PHE A 61 -15.42 4.07 5.37
C PHE A 61 -16.07 2.94 6.16
N SER A 62 -17.26 3.20 6.70
CA SER A 62 -18.12 2.19 7.30
C SER A 62 -19.47 2.24 6.60
N LEU A 63 -19.87 1.10 6.04
CA LEU A 63 -21.06 0.90 5.23
C LEU A 63 -21.92 -0.17 5.89
N GLY A 64 -23.18 0.10 6.16
CA GLY A 64 -24.07 -0.94 6.63
C GLY A 64 -25.32 -0.42 7.29
N SER A 65 -26.03 -1.33 7.94
CA SER A 65 -27.23 -1.02 8.71
C SER A 65 -27.14 -1.62 10.10
N LYS A 66 -27.99 -1.17 11.02
CA LYS A 66 -28.03 -1.74 12.38
C LYS A 66 -28.65 -3.13 12.43
N SER A 67 -29.45 -3.49 11.43
CA SER A 67 -30.34 -4.66 11.46
C SER A 67 -29.87 -5.81 10.58
N SER A 68 -29.23 -5.53 9.43
CA SER A 68 -28.82 -6.58 8.50
C SER A 68 -27.66 -6.19 7.58
N ILE A 69 -27.00 -7.21 7.03
CA ILE A 69 -25.99 -7.09 5.97
C ILE A 69 -26.61 -6.77 4.60
N GLU A 70 -27.91 -7.01 4.43
CA GLU A 70 -28.57 -6.97 3.13
C GLU A 70 -28.33 -5.67 2.35
N PRO A 71 -28.35 -4.46 2.97
CA PRO A 71 -28.05 -3.22 2.28
C PRO A 71 -26.63 -3.16 1.71
N VAL A 72 -25.64 -3.71 2.42
CA VAL A 72 -24.25 -3.81 1.94
C VAL A 72 -24.19 -4.74 0.73
N TRP A 73 -24.88 -5.89 0.80
CA TRP A 73 -24.88 -6.84 -0.30
C TRP A 73 -25.59 -6.30 -1.55
N LYS A 74 -26.68 -5.54 -1.37
CA LYS A 74 -27.36 -4.80 -2.44
C LYS A 74 -26.43 -3.76 -3.07
N LEU A 75 -25.67 -3.00 -2.27
CA LEU A 75 -24.65 -2.06 -2.75
C LEU A 75 -23.59 -2.77 -3.59
N ILE A 76 -22.99 -3.85 -3.08
CA ILE A 76 -21.97 -4.62 -3.81
C ILE A 76 -22.53 -5.09 -5.16
N LYS A 77 -23.77 -5.61 -5.17
CA LYS A 77 -24.46 -6.00 -6.42
C LYS A 77 -24.70 -4.83 -7.37
N ALA A 78 -25.16 -3.68 -6.87
CA ALA A 78 -25.44 -2.49 -7.66
C ALA A 78 -24.17 -1.92 -8.31
N CYS A 79 -23.02 -2.05 -7.63
CA CYS A 79 -21.70 -1.73 -8.16
C CYS A 79 -21.12 -2.86 -9.03
N ASN A 80 -21.94 -3.80 -9.51
CA ASN A 80 -21.50 -4.94 -10.33
C ASN A 80 -20.35 -5.74 -9.71
N TRP A 81 -20.33 -5.89 -8.39
CA TRP A 81 -19.30 -6.60 -7.63
C TRP A 81 -17.90 -5.96 -7.69
N GLN A 82 -17.79 -4.73 -8.19
CA GLN A 82 -16.51 -4.03 -8.32
C GLN A 82 -16.24 -3.16 -7.09
N LEU A 83 -15.26 -3.55 -6.27
CA LEU A 83 -14.85 -2.77 -5.11
C LEU A 83 -14.33 -1.38 -5.53
N THR A 84 -13.62 -1.32 -6.65
CA THR A 84 -13.14 -0.04 -7.20
C THR A 84 -14.29 0.93 -7.45
N ALA A 85 -15.40 0.46 -8.01
CA ALA A 85 -16.59 1.29 -8.25
C ALA A 85 -17.24 1.76 -6.93
N ILE A 86 -17.26 0.91 -5.89
CA ILE A 86 -17.73 1.29 -4.56
C ILE A 86 -16.87 2.42 -4.00
N ILE A 87 -15.54 2.28 -4.03
CA ILE A 87 -14.61 3.27 -3.48
C ILE A 87 -14.74 4.61 -4.22
N GLN A 88 -14.77 4.61 -5.55
CA GLN A 88 -14.98 5.84 -6.33
C GLN A 88 -16.29 6.54 -5.96
N GLY A 89 -17.37 5.77 -5.79
CA GLY A 89 -18.64 6.30 -5.33
C GLY A 89 -18.56 6.92 -3.93
N LEU A 90 -17.81 6.30 -3.01
CA LEU A 90 -17.61 6.83 -1.65
C LEU A 90 -16.76 8.09 -1.63
N GLU A 91 -15.71 8.16 -2.44
CA GLU A 91 -14.85 9.34 -2.54
C GLU A 91 -15.58 10.54 -3.13
N ALA A 92 -16.56 10.31 -4.02
CA ALA A 92 -17.40 11.34 -4.60
C ALA A 92 -18.48 11.91 -3.66
N LEU A 93 -18.77 11.26 -2.52
CA LEU A 93 -19.77 11.74 -1.58
C LEU A 93 -19.27 12.94 -0.75
N SER A 94 -20.11 13.96 -0.60
CA SER A 94 -19.85 15.11 0.28
C SER A 94 -20.16 14.75 1.74
N PHE A 95 -19.13 14.66 2.59
CA PHE A 95 -19.26 14.38 4.04
C PHE A 95 -19.33 15.65 4.91
N SER A 96 -19.80 16.78 4.37
CA SER A 96 -19.60 18.14 4.91
C SER A 96 -20.47 18.55 6.11
N SER A 97 -21.33 17.70 6.66
CA SER A 97 -22.11 18.04 7.86
C SER A 97 -22.39 16.78 8.69
N ASN A 98 -21.92 16.75 9.94
CA ASN A 98 -22.20 15.72 10.95
C ASN A 98 -22.51 14.34 10.34
N ALA A 99 -21.46 13.73 9.76
CA ALA A 99 -21.46 12.54 8.90
C ALA A 99 -21.93 11.26 9.61
N ARG A 100 -23.16 11.26 10.13
CA ARG A 100 -23.78 10.07 10.71
C ARG A 100 -24.51 9.24 9.66
N ASP A 101 -25.16 9.86 8.67
CA ASP A 101 -26.05 9.15 7.74
C ASP A 101 -26.10 9.84 6.36
N ASN A 102 -25.08 9.66 5.52
CA ASN A 102 -25.21 9.97 4.08
C ASN A 102 -25.90 8.78 3.40
N THR A 103 -27.00 9.05 2.68
CA THR A 103 -27.66 8.05 1.85
C THR A 103 -26.96 7.96 0.51
N PHE A 104 -26.61 6.74 0.09
CA PHE A 104 -25.97 6.54 -1.21
C PHE A 104 -27.04 6.71 -2.30
N PRO A 105 -26.82 7.55 -3.33
CA PRO A 105 -27.84 7.81 -4.35
C PRO A 105 -28.32 6.51 -5.02
N GLY A 106 -29.63 6.27 -5.00
CA GLY A 106 -30.25 5.09 -5.62
C GLY A 106 -30.20 3.79 -4.82
N ILE A 107 -29.72 3.81 -3.57
CA ILE A 107 -29.62 2.62 -2.72
C ILE A 107 -30.43 2.82 -1.43
N ASP A 108 -31.07 1.72 -1.01
CA ASP A 108 -31.95 1.51 0.14
C ASP A 108 -31.79 2.51 1.31
N ARG A 109 -32.90 3.04 1.85
CA ARG A 109 -32.89 4.05 2.94
C ARG A 109 -32.21 3.57 4.22
N ASP A 110 -32.03 2.26 4.36
CA ASP A 110 -31.40 1.62 5.53
C ASP A 110 -29.87 1.53 5.46
N LEU A 111 -29.24 1.95 4.35
CA LEU A 111 -27.78 1.97 4.24
C LEU A 111 -27.20 3.26 4.85
N SER A 112 -26.50 3.12 5.97
CA SER A 112 -25.70 4.20 6.57
C SER A 112 -24.25 4.16 6.07
N VAL A 113 -23.74 5.32 5.68
CA VAL A 113 -22.36 5.52 5.23
C VAL A 113 -21.66 6.56 6.10
N ARG A 114 -20.49 6.20 6.64
CA ARG A 114 -19.65 7.10 7.45
C ARG A 114 -18.21 7.10 6.95
N LYS A 115 -17.59 8.29 6.97
CA LYS A 115 -16.16 8.51 6.69
C LYS A 115 -15.47 9.02 7.94
N PHE A 116 -14.33 8.43 8.30
CA PHE A 116 -13.52 8.84 9.44
C PHE A 116 -12.06 8.42 9.22
N PHE A 117 -11.14 9.01 9.97
CA PHE A 117 -9.75 8.57 9.99
C PHE A 117 -9.57 7.36 10.89
N ALA A 118 -8.72 6.42 10.50
CA ALA A 118 -8.38 5.29 11.36
C ALA A 118 -7.73 5.79 12.67
N LYS A 119 -7.91 5.02 13.74
CA LYS A 119 -7.38 5.35 15.07
C LYS A 119 -6.08 4.59 15.39
N ASP A 120 -5.76 3.59 14.57
CA ASP A 120 -4.65 2.68 14.81
C ASP A 120 -3.39 3.18 14.09
N LYS A 121 -2.31 3.38 14.84
CA LYS A 121 -1.00 3.76 14.29
C LYS A 121 -0.33 2.60 13.56
N GLN A 122 -0.60 1.35 13.97
CA GLN A 122 0.10 0.16 13.49
C GLN A 122 -0.51 -0.45 12.22
N LEU A 123 -1.53 0.20 11.65
CA LEU A 123 -2.09 -0.19 10.37
C LEU A 123 -1.09 0.18 9.26
N LEU A 124 -0.44 -0.84 8.70
CA LEU A 124 0.54 -0.71 7.63
C LEU A 124 0.01 -1.35 6.35
N ALA A 125 0.33 -0.76 5.21
CA ALA A 125 0.02 -1.37 3.92
C ALA A 125 0.76 -2.72 3.76
N PRO A 126 0.15 -3.73 3.11
CA PRO A 126 0.84 -4.99 2.78
C PRO A 126 2.12 -4.79 1.97
N SER A 127 2.19 -3.72 1.18
CA SER A 127 3.40 -3.33 0.45
C SER A 127 4.58 -3.05 1.37
N LEU A 128 4.32 -2.65 2.62
CA LEU A 128 5.33 -2.41 3.67
C LEU A 128 5.63 -3.69 4.47
N ILE A 129 4.74 -4.68 4.43
CA ILE A 129 4.86 -5.97 5.13
C ILE A 129 4.96 -7.07 4.08
N GLY A 130 6.14 -7.20 3.47
CA GLY A 130 6.40 -8.21 2.46
C GLY A 130 7.87 -8.28 2.06
N SER A 131 8.25 -9.32 1.32
CA SER A 131 9.57 -9.34 0.70
C SER A 131 9.61 -8.29 -0.40
N LEU A 132 10.51 -7.31 -0.29
CA LEU A 132 10.80 -6.39 -1.39
C LEU A 132 11.25 -7.23 -2.59
N GLU A 133 10.57 -7.15 -3.72
CA GLU A 133 10.96 -7.85 -4.94
C GLU A 133 12.06 -7.06 -5.67
N PRO A 134 12.96 -7.72 -6.43
CA PRO A 134 13.96 -7.01 -7.22
C PRO A 134 13.32 -6.15 -8.32
N LEU A 135 14.02 -5.09 -8.72
CA LEU A 135 13.63 -4.24 -9.86
C LEU A 135 14.17 -4.86 -11.16
N CYS A 136 13.28 -5.13 -12.12
CA CYS A 136 13.63 -5.70 -13.43
C CYS A 136 13.62 -4.66 -14.56
N SER A 137 13.07 -3.47 -14.30
CA SER A 137 13.00 -2.34 -15.22
C SER A 137 13.02 -1.03 -14.44
N PRO A 138 13.44 0.09 -15.04
CA PRO A 138 13.30 1.41 -14.44
C PRO A 138 11.81 1.75 -14.25
N PRO A 139 11.41 2.31 -13.09
CA PRO A 139 10.06 2.85 -12.92
C PRO A 139 9.88 4.15 -13.72
N GLU A 140 8.64 4.51 -14.04
CA GLU A 140 8.32 5.81 -14.67
C GLU A 140 8.64 7.00 -13.75
N LEU A 141 8.42 6.81 -12.44
CA LEU A 141 8.73 7.77 -11.39
C LEU A 141 9.37 7.02 -10.23
N TRP A 142 10.53 7.51 -9.77
CA TRP A 142 11.22 6.93 -8.62
C TRP A 142 10.51 7.26 -7.32
N CYS A 143 10.22 6.24 -6.50
CA CYS A 143 9.71 6.41 -5.15
C CYS A 143 10.59 5.71 -4.10
N ILE A 144 10.38 6.01 -2.82
CA ILE A 144 11.19 5.45 -1.71
C ILE A 144 11.19 3.93 -1.71
N LYS A 145 10.06 3.31 -2.08
CA LYS A 145 9.94 1.85 -2.20
C LYS A 145 10.90 1.28 -3.25
N ASP A 146 11.10 1.93 -4.38
CA ASP A 146 12.03 1.48 -5.42
C ASP A 146 13.47 1.53 -4.93
N ILE A 147 13.82 2.57 -4.19
CA ILE A 147 15.13 2.71 -3.54
C ILE A 147 15.34 1.59 -2.50
N CYS A 148 14.33 1.32 -1.69
CA CYS A 148 14.36 0.21 -0.74
C CYS A 148 14.57 -1.13 -1.46
N ARG A 149 13.95 -1.35 -2.63
CA ARG A 149 14.18 -2.55 -3.46
C ARG A 149 15.62 -2.63 -3.96
N LEU A 150 16.17 -1.53 -4.51
CA LEU A 150 17.56 -1.46 -4.98
C LEU A 150 18.55 -1.79 -3.86
N LEU A 151 18.42 -1.11 -2.72
CA LEU A 151 19.31 -1.29 -1.56
C LEU A 151 19.16 -2.69 -0.95
N SER A 152 17.93 -3.19 -0.84
CA SER A 152 17.66 -4.52 -0.30
C SER A 152 18.30 -5.61 -1.16
N HIS A 153 18.23 -5.49 -2.49
CA HIS A 153 18.79 -6.47 -3.44
C HIS A 153 20.22 -6.20 -3.89
N GLN A 154 20.84 -5.09 -3.47
CA GLN A 154 22.14 -4.63 -3.95
C GLN A 154 22.18 -4.48 -5.49
N GLN A 155 21.09 -3.96 -6.05
CA GLN A 155 20.88 -3.80 -7.49
C GLN A 155 21.44 -2.48 -8.00
N PHE A 156 22.76 -2.29 -7.89
CA PHE A 156 23.44 -1.09 -8.37
C PHE A 156 24.85 -1.41 -8.85
N THR A 157 25.35 -0.65 -9.81
CA THR A 157 26.72 -0.77 -10.33
C THR A 157 27.70 0.15 -9.63
N HIS A 158 27.21 1.31 -9.18
CA HIS A 158 28.02 2.33 -8.54
C HIS A 158 27.22 3.00 -7.43
N THR A 159 27.92 3.35 -6.34
CA THR A 159 27.35 4.08 -5.21
C THR A 159 28.37 5.07 -4.68
N GLU A 160 27.97 6.31 -4.51
CA GLU A 160 28.82 7.40 -4.02
C GLU A 160 28.12 8.14 -2.87
N PHE A 161 28.76 8.21 -1.71
CA PHE A 161 28.23 8.99 -0.59
C PHE A 161 28.52 10.47 -0.78
N MET A 162 27.54 11.32 -0.46
CA MET A 162 27.65 12.75 -0.62
C MET A 162 27.30 13.44 0.71
N PRO A 163 28.11 14.40 1.19
CA PRO A 163 29.53 14.58 0.86
C PRO A 163 30.33 13.32 1.20
N ASP A 164 31.51 13.16 0.59
CA ASP A 164 32.39 12.01 0.83
C ASP A 164 32.75 11.90 2.32
N PRO A 165 32.22 10.90 3.05
CA PRO A 165 32.41 10.80 4.47
C PRO A 165 33.73 10.08 4.79
N ALA A 166 34.45 10.53 5.82
CA ALA A 166 35.65 9.84 6.31
C ALA A 166 35.39 8.35 6.67
N LYS A 167 34.13 8.00 7.00
CA LYS A 167 33.66 6.63 7.13
C LYS A 167 32.24 6.51 6.55
N PRO A 168 32.04 5.78 5.44
CA PRO A 168 30.72 5.60 4.85
C PRO A 168 29.81 4.81 5.79
N ALA A 169 28.57 5.28 5.92
CA ALA A 169 27.55 4.53 6.63
C ALA A 169 27.25 3.23 5.86
N PRO A 170 26.99 2.10 6.52
CA PRO A 170 26.54 0.91 5.82
C PRO A 170 25.26 1.20 5.03
N LEU A 171 25.17 0.78 3.76
CA LEU A 171 23.97 0.95 2.93
C LEU A 171 22.71 0.36 3.61
N ARG A 172 22.88 -0.69 4.41
CA ARG A 172 21.82 -1.26 5.24
C ARG A 172 21.27 -0.25 6.26
N SER A 173 22.11 0.61 6.83
CA SER A 173 21.66 1.67 7.75
C SER A 173 20.86 2.75 7.02
N ILE A 174 21.20 3.06 5.77
CA ILE A 174 20.39 3.95 4.92
C ILE A 174 19.03 3.31 4.64
N LEU A 175 19.00 2.03 4.23
CA LEU A 175 17.75 1.29 4.03
C LEU A 175 16.86 1.32 5.27
N LEU A 176 17.41 1.08 6.46
CA LEU A 176 16.64 1.12 7.71
C LEU A 176 16.08 2.53 7.99
N ARG A 177 16.85 3.59 7.70
CA ARG A 177 16.37 4.97 7.86
C ARG A 177 15.28 5.35 6.85
N LEU A 178 15.39 4.88 5.61
CA LEU A 178 14.34 5.07 4.60
C LEU A 178 13.02 4.42 5.03
N LEU A 179 13.10 3.25 5.66
CA LEU A 179 11.92 2.54 6.19
C LEU A 179 11.33 3.22 7.43
N ASP A 180 12.16 3.85 8.27
CA ASP A 180 11.72 4.48 9.52
C ASP A 180 11.19 5.92 9.34
N SER A 181 11.74 6.67 8.37
CA SER A 181 11.53 8.13 8.24
C SER A 181 11.28 8.61 6.81
N ALA A 182 10.49 7.87 6.02
CA ALA A 182 10.33 8.10 4.58
C ALA A 182 9.97 9.55 4.16
N SER A 183 9.22 10.30 4.99
CA SER A 183 8.77 11.67 4.69
C SER A 183 9.89 12.70 4.56
N ASP A 184 11.04 12.45 5.21
CA ASP A 184 12.16 13.39 5.25
C ASP A 184 13.14 13.15 4.09
N TRP A 185 12.88 12.13 3.27
CA TRP A 185 13.70 11.75 2.14
C TRP A 185 13.11 12.26 0.84
N SER A 186 13.98 12.73 -0.06
CA SER A 186 13.63 13.09 -1.42
C SER A 186 14.53 12.37 -2.42
N ILE A 187 13.98 12.14 -3.61
CA ILE A 187 14.65 11.42 -4.70
C ILE A 187 14.72 12.36 -5.89
N SER A 188 15.88 12.42 -6.53
CA SER A 188 16.07 13.12 -7.80
C SER A 188 16.87 12.25 -8.75
N GLU A 189 16.59 12.35 -10.05
CA GLU A 189 17.31 11.63 -11.10
C GLU A 189 18.19 12.61 -11.89
N LYS A 190 19.47 12.27 -12.09
CA LYS A 190 20.42 13.03 -12.90
C LYS A 190 20.86 12.22 -14.12
N GLY A 191 20.64 12.82 -15.29
CA GLY A 191 21.00 12.26 -16.59
C GLY A 191 20.01 11.20 -17.03
N VAL A 192 19.56 11.26 -18.29
CA VAL A 192 18.75 10.19 -18.90
C VAL A 192 19.70 9.42 -19.81
N SER A 193 20.06 8.20 -19.42
CA SER A 193 20.83 7.29 -20.28
C SER A 193 19.99 6.06 -20.62
N GLU A 194 20.31 5.37 -21.72
CA GLU A 194 19.70 4.08 -22.09
C GLU A 194 19.88 3.00 -20.99
N LYS A 195 20.74 3.24 -19.99
CA LYS A 195 21.02 2.33 -18.86
C LYS A 195 20.33 2.74 -17.55
N GLY A 196 19.51 3.80 -17.56
CA GLY A 196 18.95 4.44 -16.36
C GLY A 196 19.79 5.64 -15.92
N GLY A 197 19.16 6.65 -15.29
CA GLY A 197 19.83 7.80 -14.72
C GLY A 197 20.47 7.51 -13.36
N THR A 198 21.40 8.37 -12.93
CA THR A 198 21.94 8.32 -11.57
C THR A 198 20.90 8.86 -10.60
N ILE A 199 20.56 8.09 -9.58
CA ILE A 199 19.59 8.46 -8.57
C ILE A 199 20.31 9.12 -7.40
N ILE A 200 19.86 10.31 -7.01
CA ILE A 200 20.34 11.01 -5.83
C ILE A 200 19.28 10.95 -4.75
N LEU A 201 19.67 10.38 -3.61
CA LEU A 201 18.91 10.38 -2.37
C LEU A 201 19.33 11.54 -1.51
N SER A 202 18.35 12.30 -1.04
CA SER A 202 18.55 13.41 -0.12
C SER A 202 17.74 13.20 1.16
N TYR A 203 18.29 13.64 2.28
CA TYR A 203 17.63 13.66 3.58
C TYR A 203 17.63 15.09 4.09
N MET A 204 16.45 15.66 4.37
CA MET A 204 16.30 17.07 4.76
C MET A 204 17.08 18.02 3.84
N ASP A 205 16.84 17.90 2.53
CA ASP A 205 17.46 18.70 1.45
C ASP A 205 18.99 18.58 1.31
N LYS A 206 19.61 17.61 1.98
CA LYS A 206 21.03 17.30 1.82
C LYS A 206 21.20 16.01 1.03
N ASN A 207 21.91 16.08 -0.10
CA ASN A 207 22.30 14.89 -0.86
C ASN A 207 23.12 13.98 0.06
N ILE A 208 22.74 12.69 0.13
CA ILE A 208 23.36 11.68 1.00
C ILE A 208 24.05 10.58 0.18
N LEU A 209 23.41 10.13 -0.90
CA LEU A 209 23.85 8.97 -1.66
C LEU A 209 23.44 9.09 -3.12
N ALA A 210 24.40 8.95 -4.04
CA ALA A 210 24.17 8.74 -5.46
C ALA A 210 24.26 7.23 -5.77
N ILE A 211 23.34 6.73 -6.60
CA ILE A 211 23.23 5.31 -6.96
C ILE A 211 23.02 5.19 -8.47
N ASP A 212 23.82 4.35 -9.12
CA ASP A 212 23.57 3.92 -10.49
C ASP A 212 22.82 2.58 -10.46
N PRO A 213 21.52 2.56 -10.80
CA PRO A 213 20.69 1.37 -10.66
C PRO A 213 21.07 0.26 -11.65
N SER A 214 20.91 -0.99 -11.23
CA SER A 214 21.11 -2.18 -12.05
C SER A 214 19.86 -3.05 -12.05
N PHE A 215 19.22 -3.19 -13.21
CA PHE A 215 17.98 -3.95 -13.37
C PHE A 215 18.20 -5.45 -13.61
N LYS A 216 19.44 -5.94 -13.42
CA LYS A 216 19.74 -7.37 -13.52
C LYS A 216 19.09 -8.09 -12.35
N LYS A 217 18.36 -9.16 -12.64
CA LYS A 217 17.75 -10.02 -11.60
C LYS A 217 18.86 -10.57 -10.69
N PRO A 218 18.80 -10.34 -9.37
CA PRO A 218 19.83 -10.81 -8.46
C PRO A 218 19.82 -12.34 -8.37
N ALA A 219 20.99 -12.92 -8.16
CA ALA A 219 21.10 -14.36 -7.88
C ALA A 219 20.33 -14.70 -6.59
N PRO A 220 19.64 -15.85 -6.54
CA PRO A 220 18.93 -16.28 -5.34
C PRO A 220 19.90 -16.37 -4.15
N ARG A 221 19.60 -15.62 -3.08
CA ARG A 221 20.45 -15.55 -1.87
C ARG A 221 20.44 -16.84 -1.05
N LEU A 222 19.35 -17.60 -1.15
CA LEU A 222 19.26 -18.95 -0.60
C LEU A 222 19.74 -19.91 -1.67
N LYS A 223 20.84 -20.63 -1.40
CA LYS A 223 21.14 -21.85 -2.16
C LYS A 223 19.92 -22.74 -2.00
N SER A 224 19.30 -23.12 -3.11
CA SER A 224 18.30 -24.17 -3.11
C SER A 224 18.95 -25.41 -2.50
N GLN A 225 18.67 -25.68 -1.22
CA GLN A 225 18.82 -27.02 -0.69
C GLN A 225 17.80 -27.85 -1.47
N SER A 226 18.28 -28.50 -2.52
CA SER A 226 17.59 -29.61 -3.15
C SER A 226 17.32 -30.62 -2.06
N LEU A 227 16.08 -30.66 -1.59
CA LEU A 227 15.53 -31.75 -0.80
C LEU A 227 15.59 -32.99 -1.71
N ILE A 228 16.55 -33.86 -1.41
CA ILE A 228 16.60 -35.25 -1.90
C ILE A 228 15.62 -36.05 -1.06
#